data_AF-A0A7Y3H1Y3-F1
#
_entry.id   AF-A0A7Y3H1Y3-F1
#
_cell.length_a   1.000
_cell.length_b   1.000
_cell.length_c   1.000
_cell.angle_alpha   90.00
_cell.angle_beta   90.00
_cell.angle_gamma   90.00
#
_symmetry.space_group_name_H-M   'P 1'
#
loop_
_entity.id
_entity.type
_entity.pdbx_description
1 polymer ?
#
loop_
_entity_poly.entity_id
_entity_poly.type
_entity_poly.pdbx_seq_one_letter_code
_entity_poly.pdbx_strand_id
1 'polypeptide(L)'
;GPGLDGDITVKIRKSGFKTVFSPTAICLTNAPAKFKILTKQRLRWDKSIIRFRVRKHKDVYFPNQGFSWSNFFALFENVFYNVILDFTWWIYIIDMTLNYSSNLNNIILMNLTLYFCVGFVQMSSIYIFSERRKEELYLWKYLPFMSVYTGLYLRLVRTRAYIDEWFFKKSYDDPWNPLKSSTQAKINGF
;
A
#
# COMPACT_ATOMS: atom_id res chain seq x y z
N GLY A 1 6.37 -12.31 -4.55
CA GLY A 1 5.12 -11.73 -4.00
C GLY A 1 5.53 -10.56 -3.13
N PRO A 2 4.90 -9.37 -3.23
CA PRO A 2 5.56 -8.09 -2.93
C PRO A 2 6.10 -7.95 -1.51
N GLY A 3 5.55 -8.70 -0.54
CA GLY A 3 6.11 -8.77 0.80
C GLY A 3 7.51 -9.36 0.86
N LEU A 4 7.71 -10.55 0.27
CA LEU A 4 9.02 -11.23 0.27
C LEU A 4 10.02 -10.54 -0.64
N ASP A 5 9.57 -10.08 -1.79
CA ASP A 5 10.41 -9.35 -2.75
C ASP A 5 10.92 -8.07 -2.06
N GLY A 6 10.03 -7.35 -1.37
CA GLY A 6 10.39 -6.19 -0.56
C GLY A 6 11.28 -6.48 0.64
N ASP A 7 11.18 -7.66 1.27
CA ASP A 7 12.09 -8.10 2.34
C ASP A 7 13.52 -8.28 1.81
N ILE A 8 13.66 -8.94 0.66
CA ILE A 8 14.96 -9.17 0.01
C ILE A 8 15.60 -7.84 -0.41
N THR A 9 14.83 -6.94 -1.02
CA THR A 9 15.34 -5.62 -1.41
C THR A 9 15.91 -4.85 -0.22
N VAL A 10 15.25 -4.87 0.93
CA VAL A 10 15.77 -4.18 2.13
C VAL A 10 17.04 -4.86 2.65
N LYS A 11 17.12 -6.19 2.65
CA LYS A 11 18.36 -6.91 3.01
C LYS A 11 19.53 -6.52 2.10
N ILE A 12 19.31 -6.52 0.78
CA ILE A 12 20.33 -6.13 -0.21
C ILE A 12 20.84 -4.71 0.08
N ARG A 13 19.92 -3.77 0.35
CA ARG A 13 20.28 -2.38 0.69
C ARG A 13 21.05 -2.27 2.01
N LYS A 14 20.69 -3.07 3.02
CA LYS A 14 21.40 -3.12 4.31
C LYS A 14 22.79 -3.73 4.18
N SER A 15 23.00 -4.60 3.20
CA SER A 15 24.33 -5.12 2.83
C SER A 15 25.19 -4.13 2.04
N GLY A 16 24.74 -2.88 1.86
CA GLY A 16 25.51 -1.81 1.18
C GLY A 16 25.36 -1.78 -0.33
N PHE A 17 24.56 -2.67 -0.93
CA PHE A 17 24.31 -2.67 -2.37
C PHE A 17 23.30 -1.58 -2.77
N LYS A 18 23.46 -1.06 -3.99
CA LYS A 18 22.57 -0.07 -4.58
C LYS A 18 21.44 -0.76 -5.34
N THR A 19 20.20 -0.39 -5.04
CA THR A 19 19.02 -0.79 -5.82
C THR A 19 18.64 0.34 -6.76
N VAL A 20 18.62 0.09 -8.06
CA VAL A 20 18.30 1.07 -9.10
C VAL A 20 17.01 0.69 -9.82
N PHE A 21 16.24 1.70 -10.22
CA PHE A 21 15.05 1.53 -11.03
C PHE A 21 15.44 1.55 -12.52
N SER A 22 15.02 0.53 -13.27
CA SER A 22 15.23 0.48 -14.72
C SER A 22 13.94 0.90 -15.44
N PRO A 23 13.87 2.11 -16.03
CA PRO A 23 12.64 2.63 -16.62
C PRO A 23 12.19 1.86 -17.87
N THR A 24 13.10 1.12 -18.51
CA THR A 24 12.81 0.31 -19.71
C THR A 24 12.44 -1.13 -19.38
N ALA A 25 12.49 -1.54 -18.11
CA ALA A 25 12.11 -2.88 -17.70
C ALA A 25 10.58 -3.03 -17.70
N ILE A 26 10.04 -3.67 -18.73
CA ILE A 26 8.61 -3.93 -18.87
C ILE A 26 8.32 -5.38 -18.45
N CYS A 27 7.37 -5.57 -17.55
CA CYS A 27 6.89 -6.89 -17.14
C CYS A 27 5.38 -6.97 -17.33
N LEU A 28 4.91 -8.00 -18.04
CA LEU A 28 3.49 -8.29 -18.17
C LEU A 28 2.99 -8.98 -16.89
N THR A 29 1.87 -8.51 -16.36
CA THR A 29 1.24 -9.09 -15.18
C THR A 29 -0.24 -9.30 -15.41
N ASN A 30 -0.76 -10.40 -14.89
CA ASN A 30 -2.18 -10.71 -14.96
C ASN A 30 -2.90 -10.07 -13.78
N ALA A 31 -3.78 -9.12 -14.08
CA ALA A 31 -4.65 -8.52 -13.07
C ALA A 31 -5.70 -9.54 -12.59
N PRO A 32 -6.08 -9.52 -11.30
CA PRO A 32 -7.11 -10.41 -10.78
C PRO A 32 -8.48 -10.07 -11.39
N ALA A 33 -9.13 -11.04 -12.04
CA ALA A 33 -10.40 -10.84 -12.72
C ALA A 33 -11.63 -10.70 -11.78
N LYS A 34 -11.50 -11.07 -10.50
CA LYS A 34 -12.62 -11.06 -9.54
C LYS A 34 -12.25 -10.28 -8.28
N PHE A 35 -13.20 -9.51 -7.73
CA PHE A 35 -13.03 -8.77 -6.48
C PHE A 35 -12.53 -9.64 -5.33
N LYS A 36 -13.09 -10.84 -5.15
CA LYS A 36 -12.67 -11.79 -4.09
C LYS A 36 -11.18 -12.18 -4.20
N ILE A 37 -10.67 -12.34 -5.42
CA ILE A 37 -9.26 -12.68 -5.67
C ILE A 37 -8.39 -11.47 -5.36
N LEU A 38 -8.81 -10.29 -5.83
CA LEU A 38 -8.16 -9.02 -5.54
C LEU A 38 -8.11 -8.75 -4.03
N THR A 39 -9.20 -8.96 -3.28
CA THR A 39 -9.24 -8.78 -1.82
C THR A 39 -8.19 -9.66 -1.16
N LYS A 40 -8.15 -10.96 -1.48
CA LYS A 40 -7.16 -11.90 -0.92
C LYS A 40 -5.73 -11.48 -1.27
N GLN A 41 -5.50 -10.99 -2.49
CA GLN A 41 -4.20 -10.50 -2.91
C GLN A 41 -3.79 -9.26 -2.12
N ARG A 42 -4.66 -8.26 -2.01
CA ARG A 42 -4.40 -7.01 -1.28
C ARG A 42 -4.22 -7.24 0.21
N LEU A 43 -5.07 -8.06 0.84
CA LEU A 43 -4.89 -8.46 2.25
C LEU A 43 -3.48 -9.03 2.49
N ARG A 44 -2.97 -9.88 1.59
CA ARG A 44 -1.61 -10.43 1.72
C ARG A 44 -0.55 -9.34 1.62
N TRP A 45 -0.68 -8.44 0.65
CA TRP A 45 0.29 -7.39 0.38
C TRP A 45 0.33 -6.35 1.51
N ASP A 46 -0.84 -5.92 1.98
CA ASP A 46 -0.95 -4.91 3.03
C ASP A 46 -0.46 -5.45 4.38
N LYS A 47 -0.79 -6.70 4.75
CA LYS A 47 -0.19 -7.35 5.94
C LYS A 47 1.34 -7.32 5.91
N SER A 48 1.93 -7.45 4.73
CA SER A 48 3.39 -7.51 4.59
C SER A 48 4.10 -6.19 4.93
N ILE A 49 3.42 -5.04 4.81
CA ILE A 49 3.98 -3.75 5.21
C ILE A 49 4.23 -3.75 6.72
N ILE A 50 3.25 -4.13 7.52
CA ILE A 50 3.42 -4.20 8.98
C ILE A 50 4.43 -5.26 9.37
N ARG A 51 4.35 -6.46 8.78
CA ARG A 51 5.31 -7.54 9.10
C ARG A 51 6.76 -7.15 8.78
N PHE A 52 7.03 -6.67 7.57
CA PHE A 52 8.39 -6.47 7.11
C PHE A 52 8.93 -5.08 7.38
N ARG A 53 8.16 -4.02 7.08
CA ARG A 53 8.63 -2.63 7.21
C ARG A 53 8.62 -2.19 8.68
N VAL A 54 7.54 -2.49 9.41
CA VAL A 54 7.38 -2.03 10.80
C VAL A 54 8.09 -2.95 11.79
N ARG A 55 7.94 -4.28 11.67
CA ARG A 55 8.50 -5.22 12.66
C ARG A 55 9.89 -5.74 12.29
N LYS A 56 10.01 -6.42 11.15
CA LYS A 56 11.23 -7.16 10.81
C LYS A 56 12.44 -6.24 10.57
N HIS A 57 12.25 -5.15 9.83
CA HIS A 57 13.30 -4.18 9.51
C HIS A 57 13.21 -2.92 10.38
N LYS A 58 12.75 -3.05 11.63
CA LYS A 58 12.65 -1.94 12.57
C LYS A 58 13.99 -1.28 12.85
N ASP A 59 15.08 -2.03 12.71
CA ASP A 59 16.45 -1.56 12.91
C ASP A 59 16.87 -0.47 11.92
N VAL A 60 16.22 -0.35 10.77
CA VAL A 60 16.44 0.74 9.80
C VAL A 60 16.05 2.11 10.36
N TYR A 61 15.16 2.15 11.36
CA TYR A 61 14.71 3.40 11.98
C TYR A 61 15.64 3.91 13.08
N PHE A 62 16.60 3.12 13.53
CA PHE A 62 17.50 3.50 14.62
C PHE A 62 18.90 3.83 14.09
N PRO A 63 19.59 4.81 14.69
CA PRO A 63 20.93 5.23 14.28
C PRO A 63 22.00 4.23 14.73
N ASN A 64 21.96 3.02 14.15
CA ASN A 64 22.94 1.97 14.36
C ASN A 64 24.08 2.08 13.32
N GLN A 65 25.13 1.26 13.46
CA GLN A 65 26.30 1.27 12.56
C GLN A 65 25.95 1.08 11.06
N GLY A 66 24.83 0.42 10.74
CA GLY A 66 24.32 0.24 9.38
C GLY A 66 23.26 1.26 8.94
N PHE A 67 23.10 2.38 9.66
CA PHE A 67 22.09 3.38 9.36
C PHE A 67 22.40 4.13 8.05
N SER A 68 21.35 4.35 7.26
CA SER A 68 21.41 5.16 6.05
C SER A 68 20.14 5.97 5.93
N TRP A 69 20.27 7.29 5.76
CA TRP A 69 19.15 8.19 5.52
C TRP A 69 18.29 7.75 4.34
N SER A 70 18.91 7.22 3.27
CA SER A 70 18.17 6.70 2.12
C SER A 70 17.27 5.52 2.50
N ASN A 71 17.75 4.61 3.35
CA ASN A 71 16.95 3.48 3.82
C ASN A 71 15.86 3.94 4.79
N PHE A 72 16.19 4.87 5.68
CA PHE A 72 15.25 5.47 6.62
C PHE A 72 14.07 6.10 5.88
N PHE A 73 14.31 7.05 4.98
CA PHE A 73 13.24 7.75 4.26
C PHE A 73 12.44 6.80 3.38
N ALA A 74 13.08 5.86 2.68
CA ALA A 74 12.37 4.87 1.86
C ALA A 74 11.38 4.02 2.66
N LEU A 75 11.73 3.60 3.88
CA LEU A 75 10.84 2.82 4.74
C LEU A 75 9.85 3.72 5.49
N PHE A 76 10.28 4.91 5.92
CA PHE A 76 9.46 5.88 6.64
C PHE A 76 8.31 6.39 5.78
N GLU A 77 8.59 6.88 4.57
CA GLU A 77 7.56 7.36 3.65
C GLU A 77 6.55 6.25 3.34
N ASN A 78 7.04 5.03 3.11
CA ASN A 78 6.16 3.90 2.84
C ASN A 78 5.20 3.62 4.01
N VAL A 79 5.68 3.63 5.26
CA VAL A 79 4.83 3.43 6.44
C VAL A 79 3.93 4.65 6.70
N PHE A 80 4.44 5.86 6.50
CA PHE A 80 3.68 7.10 6.70
C PHE A 80 2.47 7.16 5.76
N TYR A 81 2.70 7.04 4.45
CA TYR A 81 1.62 7.15 3.46
C TYR A 81 0.65 5.98 3.49
N ASN A 82 1.13 4.75 3.75
CA ASN A 82 0.27 3.58 3.69
C ASN A 82 -0.42 3.26 5.01
N VAL A 83 0.23 3.46 6.16
CA VAL A 83 -0.29 3.07 7.47
C VAL A 83 -0.82 4.29 8.22
N ILE A 84 0.03 5.29 8.45
CA ILE A 84 -0.33 6.45 9.30
C ILE A 84 -1.49 7.21 8.68
N LEU A 85 -1.37 7.64 7.42
CA LEU A 85 -2.44 8.39 6.75
C LEU A 85 -3.71 7.58 6.55
N ASP A 86 -3.63 6.25 6.49
CA ASP A 86 -4.81 5.38 6.40
C ASP A 86 -5.64 5.44 7.67
N PHE A 87 -4.99 5.35 8.85
CA PHE A 87 -5.67 5.49 10.14
C PHE A 87 -6.10 6.94 10.42
N THR A 88 -5.28 7.93 10.06
CA THR A 88 -5.66 9.35 10.21
C THR A 88 -6.93 9.67 9.41
N TRP A 89 -7.13 9.04 8.25
CA TRP A 89 -8.36 9.23 7.47
C TRP A 89 -9.60 8.75 8.23
N TRP A 90 -9.53 7.61 8.93
CA TRP A 90 -10.66 7.13 9.75
C TRP A 90 -10.96 8.05 10.92
N ILE A 91 -9.92 8.54 11.60
CA ILE A 91 -10.07 9.52 12.69
C ILE A 91 -10.73 10.79 12.14
N TYR A 92 -10.27 11.28 10.99
CA TYR A 92 -10.85 12.44 10.32
C TYR A 92 -12.34 12.24 9.98
N ILE A 93 -12.73 11.11 9.41
CA ILE A 93 -14.15 10.86 9.08
C ILE A 93 -15.01 10.85 10.35
N ILE A 94 -14.55 10.20 11.42
CA ILE A 94 -15.27 10.17 12.70
C ILE A 94 -15.41 11.60 13.26
N ASP A 95 -14.32 12.35 13.30
CA ASP A 95 -14.30 13.74 13.78
C ASP A 95 -15.28 14.63 13.01
N MET A 96 -15.26 14.55 11.68
CA MET A 96 -16.16 15.31 10.82
C MET A 96 -17.63 14.93 11.05
N THR A 97 -17.92 13.66 11.30
CA THR A 97 -19.30 13.22 11.60
C THR A 97 -19.82 13.72 12.94
N LEU A 98 -18.96 13.81 13.96
CA LEU A 98 -19.36 14.21 15.32
C LEU A 98 -19.43 15.73 15.48
N ASN A 99 -18.42 16.45 14.97
CA ASN A 99 -18.27 17.88 15.19
C ASN A 99 -18.86 18.75 14.06
N TYR A 100 -18.99 18.23 12.84
CA TYR A 100 -19.38 19.01 11.65
C TYR A 100 -20.59 18.43 10.90
N SER A 101 -21.50 17.75 11.61
CA SER A 101 -22.64 17.05 10.99
C SER A 101 -23.49 17.90 10.05
N SER A 102 -23.67 19.19 10.32
CA SER A 102 -24.45 20.11 9.48
C SER A 102 -23.79 20.42 8.14
N ASN A 103 -22.46 20.43 8.09
CA ASN A 103 -21.68 20.77 6.90
C ASN A 103 -21.16 19.55 6.13
N LEU A 104 -21.45 18.32 6.61
CA LEU A 104 -20.96 17.07 6.02
C LEU A 104 -21.19 16.97 4.52
N ASN A 105 -22.38 17.37 4.04
CA ASN A 105 -22.71 17.32 2.62
C ASN A 105 -21.73 18.17 1.78
N ASN A 106 -21.42 19.38 2.23
CA ASN A 106 -20.50 20.28 1.53
C ASN A 106 -19.06 19.74 1.57
N ILE A 107 -18.64 19.18 2.70
CA ILE A 107 -17.32 18.57 2.86
C ILE A 107 -17.15 17.37 1.94
N ILE A 108 -18.12 16.46 1.89
CA ILE A 108 -18.08 15.27 1.05
C ILE A 108 -18.03 15.66 -0.42
N LEU A 109 -18.86 16.63 -0.82
CA LEU A 109 -18.89 17.13 -2.19
C LEU A 109 -17.55 17.75 -2.59
N MET A 110 -16.98 18.61 -1.74
CA MET A 110 -15.66 19.23 -1.96
C MET A 110 -14.55 18.17 -2.08
N ASN A 111 -14.54 17.17 -1.19
CA ASN A 111 -13.54 16.11 -1.25
C ASN A 111 -13.68 15.27 -2.53
N LEU A 112 -14.91 14.93 -2.93
CA LEU A 112 -15.17 14.21 -4.18
C LEU A 112 -14.67 14.99 -5.41
N THR A 113 -14.95 16.29 -5.49
CA THR A 113 -14.48 17.13 -6.61
C THR A 113 -12.95 17.22 -6.63
N LEU A 114 -12.30 17.41 -5.48
CA LEU A 114 -10.84 17.42 -5.38
C LEU A 114 -10.21 16.10 -5.83
N TYR A 115 -10.72 14.96 -5.35
CA TYR A 115 -10.22 13.64 -5.78
C TYR A 115 -10.45 13.41 -7.27
N PHE A 116 -11.58 13.86 -7.81
CA PHE A 116 -11.85 13.77 -9.24
C PHE A 116 -10.85 14.60 -10.07
N CYS A 117 -10.58 15.84 -9.67
CA CYS A 117 -9.58 16.70 -10.32
C CYS A 117 -8.18 16.09 -10.27
N VAL A 118 -7.74 15.61 -9.10
CA VAL A 118 -6.43 14.95 -8.96
C VAL A 118 -6.36 13.69 -9.82
N GLY A 119 -7.44 12.88 -9.85
CA GLY A 119 -7.53 11.72 -10.73
C GLY A 119 -7.37 12.10 -12.20
N PHE A 120 -8.00 13.19 -12.64
CA PHE A 120 -7.88 13.68 -14.01
C PHE A 120 -6.45 14.10 -14.36
N VAL A 121 -5.77 14.79 -13.44
CA VAL A 121 -4.36 15.16 -13.60
C VAL A 121 -3.49 13.90 -13.70
N GLN A 122 -3.67 12.92 -12.80
CA GLN A 122 -2.93 11.65 -12.84
C GLN A 122 -3.15 10.89 -14.15
N MET A 123 -4.40 10.79 -14.60
CA MET A 123 -4.74 10.12 -15.86
C MET A 123 -4.16 10.85 -17.07
N SER A 124 -4.17 12.18 -17.05
CA SER A 124 -3.53 13.00 -18.08
C SER A 124 -2.03 12.74 -18.14
N SER A 125 -1.34 12.67 -16.99
CA SER A 125 0.08 12.33 -16.93
C SER A 125 0.34 10.93 -17.52
N ILE A 126 -0.44 9.92 -17.12
CA ILE A 126 -0.31 8.55 -17.67
C ILE A 126 -0.52 8.56 -19.19
N TYR A 127 -1.54 9.28 -19.67
CA TYR A 127 -1.82 9.40 -21.10
C TYR A 127 -0.66 10.05 -21.88
N ILE A 128 0.03 11.04 -21.30
CA ILE A 128 1.20 11.69 -21.94
C ILE A 128 2.42 10.77 -22.00
N PHE A 129 2.57 9.79 -21.11
CA PHE A 129 3.72 8.88 -21.09
C PHE A 129 3.43 7.48 -21.63
N SER A 130 2.17 7.10 -21.78
CA SER A 130 1.80 5.77 -22.28
C SER A 130 2.23 5.59 -23.73
N GLU A 131 2.77 4.41 -24.04
CA GLU A 131 3.06 3.95 -25.40
C GLU A 131 1.76 3.52 -26.13
N ARG A 132 0.72 3.14 -25.38
CA ARG A 132 -0.55 2.57 -25.86
C ARG A 132 -1.75 3.52 -25.71
N ARG A 133 -1.50 4.83 -25.84
CA ARG A 133 -2.49 5.91 -25.57
C ARG A 133 -3.85 5.67 -26.20
N LYS A 134 -3.88 5.30 -27.49
CA LYS A 134 -5.12 5.10 -28.25
C LYS A 134 -5.94 3.91 -27.74
N GLU A 135 -5.27 2.83 -27.36
CA GLU A 135 -5.91 1.63 -26.84
C GLU A 135 -6.42 1.83 -25.41
N GLU A 136 -5.83 2.75 -24.66
CA GLU A 136 -6.17 3.04 -23.27
C GLU A 136 -7.23 4.15 -23.12
N LEU A 137 -7.67 4.78 -24.21
CA LEU A 137 -8.67 5.87 -24.17
C LEU A 137 -9.99 5.45 -23.47
N TYR A 138 -10.38 4.19 -23.56
CA TYR A 138 -11.58 3.71 -22.89
C TYR A 138 -11.47 3.78 -21.36
N LEU A 139 -10.26 3.80 -20.80
CA LEU A 139 -10.03 3.83 -19.35
C LEU A 139 -10.51 5.13 -18.70
N TRP A 140 -10.58 6.23 -19.45
CA TRP A 140 -11.10 7.51 -18.96
C TRP A 140 -12.52 7.42 -18.42
N LYS A 141 -13.34 6.51 -18.95
CA LYS A 141 -14.72 6.27 -18.48
C LYS A 141 -14.76 5.76 -17.04
N TYR A 142 -13.71 5.08 -16.57
CA TYR A 142 -13.65 4.54 -15.22
C TYR A 142 -13.13 5.55 -14.18
N LEU A 143 -12.59 6.69 -14.63
CA LEU A 143 -11.98 7.68 -13.75
C LEU A 143 -12.88 8.14 -12.59
N PRO A 144 -14.19 8.47 -12.79
CA PRO A 144 -15.06 8.87 -11.68
C PRO A 144 -15.19 7.77 -10.61
N PHE A 145 -15.15 6.51 -11.02
CA PHE A 145 -15.28 5.36 -10.13
C PHE A 145 -13.97 5.01 -9.41
N MET A 146 -12.82 5.49 -9.89
CA MET A 146 -11.51 5.22 -9.28
C MET A 146 -11.39 5.80 -7.88
N SER A 147 -11.94 6.99 -7.63
CA SER A 147 -11.94 7.63 -6.31
C SER A 147 -12.71 6.78 -5.28
N VAL A 148 -13.86 6.23 -5.68
CA VAL A 148 -14.68 5.35 -4.82
C VAL A 148 -13.96 4.01 -4.59
N TYR A 149 -13.43 3.41 -5.66
CA TYR A 149 -12.74 2.13 -5.59
C TYR A 149 -11.48 2.18 -4.71
N THR A 150 -10.64 3.20 -4.89
CA THR A 150 -9.39 3.35 -4.12
C THR A 150 -9.65 3.90 -2.72
N GLY A 151 -10.52 4.90 -2.59
CA GLY A 151 -10.77 5.61 -1.34
C GLY A 151 -11.63 4.85 -0.33
N LEU A 152 -12.54 3.97 -0.79
CA LEU A 152 -13.38 3.16 0.10
C LEU A 152 -12.98 1.69 0.07
N TYR A 153 -13.10 1.02 -1.08
CA TYR A 153 -12.94 -0.44 -1.13
C TYR A 153 -11.50 -0.88 -0.79
N LEU A 154 -10.49 -0.36 -1.50
CA LEU A 154 -9.10 -0.75 -1.21
C LEU A 154 -8.66 -0.28 0.18
N ARG A 155 -9.12 0.90 0.63
CA ARG A 155 -8.87 1.40 1.97
C ARG A 155 -9.40 0.46 3.04
N LEU A 156 -10.67 0.04 2.96
CA LEU A 156 -11.27 -0.91 3.91
C LEU A 156 -10.47 -2.22 3.98
N VAL A 157 -10.05 -2.74 2.83
CA VAL A 157 -9.24 -3.97 2.76
C VAL A 157 -7.88 -3.77 3.43
N ARG A 158 -7.23 -2.62 3.18
CA ARG A 158 -5.95 -2.26 3.76
C ARG A 158 -6.02 -2.08 5.28
N THR A 159 -6.99 -1.32 5.77
CA THR A 159 -7.22 -1.13 7.22
C THR A 159 -7.48 -2.48 7.90
N ARG A 160 -8.32 -3.34 7.29
CA ARG A 160 -8.54 -4.70 7.78
C ARG A 160 -7.24 -5.50 7.84
N ALA A 161 -6.42 -5.47 6.81
CA ALA A 161 -5.13 -6.16 6.80
C ALA A 161 -4.19 -5.67 7.90
N TYR A 162 -4.18 -4.36 8.18
CA TYR A 162 -3.35 -3.81 9.24
C TYR A 162 -3.82 -4.22 10.63
N ILE A 163 -5.13 -4.20 10.90
CA ILE A 163 -5.70 -4.71 12.15
C ILE A 163 -5.39 -6.21 12.29
N ASP A 164 -5.63 -6.99 11.23
CA ASP A 164 -5.35 -8.43 11.21
C ASP A 164 -3.87 -8.74 11.48
N GLU A 165 -2.96 -7.94 10.93
CA GLU A 165 -1.53 -8.14 11.16
C GLU A 165 -1.10 -7.66 12.54
N TRP A 166 -1.56 -6.48 12.99
CA TRP A 166 -1.15 -5.90 14.29
C TRP A 166 -1.52 -6.78 15.46
N PHE A 167 -2.78 -7.22 15.54
CA PHE A 167 -3.30 -7.97 16.68
C PHE A 167 -3.11 -9.47 16.53
N PHE A 168 -3.36 -10.02 15.34
CA PHE A 168 -3.45 -11.48 15.16
C PHE A 168 -2.26 -12.07 14.41
N LYS A 169 -1.38 -11.24 13.83
CA LYS A 169 -0.21 -11.68 13.06
C LYS A 169 -0.59 -12.72 11.99
N LYS A 170 -1.74 -12.53 11.34
CA LYS A 170 -2.30 -13.47 10.33
C LYS A 170 -1.44 -13.63 9.08
N SER A 171 -0.34 -12.89 8.92
CA SER A 171 0.64 -13.16 7.86
C SER A 171 1.33 -14.52 8.03
N TYR A 172 1.52 -15.02 9.25
CA TYR A 172 2.22 -16.30 9.48
C TYR A 172 1.38 -17.53 9.11
N ASP A 173 0.04 -17.37 9.06
CA ASP A 173 -0.91 -18.43 8.68
C ASP A 173 -1.26 -18.42 7.19
N ASP A 174 -0.66 -17.51 6.40
CA ASP A 174 -0.98 -17.40 4.98
C ASP A 174 -0.44 -18.64 4.22
N PRO A 175 -1.29 -19.39 3.49
CA PRO A 175 -0.86 -20.59 2.75
C PRO A 175 0.19 -20.29 1.69
N TRP A 176 0.33 -19.02 1.30
CA TRP A 176 1.31 -18.57 0.33
C TRP A 176 2.74 -18.54 0.88
N ASN A 177 2.92 -18.52 2.21
CA ASN A 177 4.24 -18.58 2.81
C ASN A 177 4.72 -20.05 2.93
N PRO A 178 6.03 -20.32 2.73
CA PRO A 178 6.57 -21.65 2.97
C PRO A 178 6.31 -22.09 4.41
N LEU A 179 5.67 -23.25 4.58
CA LEU A 179 5.29 -23.79 5.90
C LEU A 179 6.50 -23.85 6.86
N LYS A 180 7.65 -24.33 6.38
CA LYS A 180 8.88 -24.42 7.18
C LYS A 180 9.28 -23.06 7.78
N SER A 181 9.28 -22.00 6.98
CA SER A 181 9.67 -20.65 7.43
C SER A 181 8.64 -20.05 8.38
N SER A 182 7.34 -20.27 8.13
CA SER A 182 6.27 -19.80 9.01
C SER A 182 6.31 -20.51 10.37
N THR A 183 6.50 -21.83 10.39
CA THR A 183 6.60 -22.63 11.61
C THR A 183 7.82 -22.23 12.43
N GLN A 184 8.98 -22.08 11.81
CA GLN A 184 10.19 -21.67 12.52
C GLN A 184 10.04 -20.28 13.15
N ALA A 185 9.44 -19.34 12.43
CA ALA A 185 9.20 -18.01 12.96
C ALA A 185 8.23 -18.03 14.16
N LYS A 186 7.19 -18.88 14.12
CA LYS A 186 6.30 -19.05 15.29
C LYS A 186 7.02 -19.65 16.49
N ILE A 187 7.86 -20.67 16.27
CA ILE A 187 8.65 -21.32 17.33
C ILE A 187 9.58 -20.30 18.00
N ASN A 188 10.22 -19.44 17.21
CA ASN A 188 11.15 -18.43 17.71
C ASN A 188 10.46 -17.20 18.32
N GLY A 189 9.14 -17.21 18.51
CA GLY A 189 8.43 -16.07 19.05
C GLY A 189 8.46 -14.84 18.12
N PHE A 190 8.42 -15.11 16.80
CA PHE A 190 8.38 -14.21 15.63
C PHE A 190 9.71 -13.93 14.92
#